data_AF-A0A6A1W139-F1
#
_entry.id   AF-A0A6A1W139-F1
#
_cell.length_a   1.000
_cell.length_b   1.000
_cell.length_c   1.000
_cell.angle_alpha   90.00
_cell.angle_beta   90.00
_cell.angle_gamma   90.00
#
_symmetry.space_group_name_H-M   'P 1'
#
loop_
_entity.id
_entity.type
_entity.pdbx_description
1 polymer ?
#
loop_
_entity_poly.entity_id
_entity_poly.type
_entity_poly.pdbx_seq_one_letter_code
_entity_poly.pdbx_strand_id
1 'polypeptide(L)'
;MVGIVAYPKANQKACKSFDDADISFKSKPGGLPTFLLADRDCFFTLKAWNAQKGGAAAILVADDRTEPLITMDTPEEENADADYLQNITIPSALISKSLGDSIKKALSSREMVNIKLDWSESLPHPDERVEYEFWTNSNDECGAKCDAQIDFVKNFKGAAQILEQKGYTQFTPHYITWYCPDAFILSKQCKSQCINHGRYCAPDPEQDFSRGYDGKDVVVQNLRQACFFKVANESRKPWLWWDYVADFAIRCPMKEKKYTEECSNQVIQSLGVDLNKIEKCVGDPTADVENAVLKAEQEVQIGKGSRGDVTILPTLVINNRQYRGKLDKVAVLKAICAGFEETTEPAICLSGDIETNECLNNNGGCWEDKSANITACKILMNAKRSWPAGARNANARIRGAVMSELYGVIVH
;
A
#
# COMPACT_ATOMS: atom_id res chain seq x y z
N MET A 1 -5.25 4.68 -21.48
CA MET A 1 -5.03 6.08 -21.90
C MET A 1 -4.25 6.11 -23.21
N VAL A 2 -4.67 6.91 -24.21
CA VAL A 2 -3.94 7.08 -25.48
C VAL A 2 -3.32 8.47 -25.53
N GLY A 3 -2.08 8.58 -26.00
CA GLY A 3 -1.37 9.85 -26.12
C GLY A 3 -0.31 9.86 -27.22
N ILE A 4 0.17 11.05 -27.55
CA ILE A 4 1.26 11.29 -28.50
C ILE A 4 2.57 11.45 -27.74
N VAL A 5 3.64 10.82 -28.20
CA VAL A 5 4.95 10.92 -27.52
C VAL A 5 5.69 12.18 -27.93
N ALA A 6 6.21 12.90 -26.94
CA ALA A 6 7.13 14.01 -27.12
C ALA A 6 8.47 13.69 -26.45
N TYR A 7 9.57 13.88 -27.19
CA TYR A 7 10.92 13.82 -26.65
C TYR A 7 11.53 15.22 -26.64
N PRO A 8 11.86 15.80 -25.47
CA PRO A 8 12.25 17.19 -25.39
C PRO A 8 13.67 17.41 -25.91
N LYS A 9 13.93 18.59 -26.48
CA LYS A 9 15.27 18.95 -26.99
C LYS A 9 16.25 19.29 -25.88
N ALA A 10 15.75 19.82 -24.76
CA ALA A 10 16.51 20.12 -23.55
C ALA A 10 15.87 19.40 -22.36
N ASN A 11 16.65 19.16 -21.30
CA ASN A 11 16.19 18.45 -20.11
C ASN A 11 15.62 17.03 -20.42
N GLN A 12 16.27 16.29 -21.32
CA GLN A 12 15.90 14.93 -21.73
C GLN A 12 15.81 13.94 -20.57
N LYS A 13 16.55 14.20 -19.49
CA LYS A 13 16.52 13.41 -18.27
C LYS A 13 15.37 13.78 -17.33
N ALA A 14 14.64 14.87 -17.57
CA ALA A 14 13.56 15.37 -16.71
C ALA A 14 13.94 15.56 -15.22
N CYS A 15 15.22 15.81 -14.92
CA CYS A 15 15.71 15.96 -13.55
C CYS A 15 15.57 17.40 -13.00
N LYS A 16 15.17 18.34 -13.86
CA LYS A 16 14.90 19.74 -13.51
C LYS A 16 13.47 20.11 -13.92
N SER A 17 12.95 21.22 -13.40
CA SER A 17 11.67 21.77 -13.86
C SER A 17 11.73 22.11 -15.35
N PHE A 18 10.62 21.92 -16.05
CA PHE A 18 10.46 22.36 -17.44
C PHE A 18 10.02 23.82 -17.55
N ASP A 19 9.56 24.42 -16.45
CA ASP A 19 9.21 25.85 -16.38
C ASP A 19 10.43 26.74 -16.65
N ASP A 20 11.62 26.32 -16.20
CA ASP A 20 12.88 27.04 -16.39
C ASP A 20 13.36 27.07 -17.87
N ALA A 21 12.75 26.24 -18.72
CA ALA A 21 13.15 26.06 -20.11
C ALA A 21 12.12 26.58 -21.13
N ASP A 22 11.02 27.21 -20.69
CA ASP A 22 9.86 27.57 -21.52
C ASP A 22 9.29 26.39 -22.34
N ILE A 23 9.44 25.16 -21.83
CA ILE A 23 8.94 23.94 -22.48
C ILE A 23 7.64 23.54 -21.78
N SER A 24 6.53 23.53 -22.52
CA SER A 24 5.24 23.02 -22.03
C SER A 24 4.77 21.83 -22.85
N PHE A 25 4.30 20.80 -22.14
CA PHE A 25 3.69 19.60 -22.72
C PHE A 25 2.16 19.61 -22.62
N LYS A 26 1.57 20.72 -22.17
CA LYS A 26 0.12 20.90 -22.11
C LYS A 26 -0.48 20.73 -23.50
N SER A 27 -1.31 19.69 -23.66
CA SER A 27 -2.04 19.48 -24.91
C SER A 27 -3.02 20.63 -25.17
N LYS A 28 -3.14 21.03 -26.43
CA LYS A 28 -4.17 21.99 -26.86
C LYS A 28 -5.55 21.34 -26.76
N PRO A 29 -6.63 22.12 -26.50
CA PRO A 29 -7.99 21.60 -26.55
C PRO A 29 -8.27 20.85 -27.86
N GLY A 30 -8.75 19.61 -27.77
CA GLY A 30 -9.00 18.73 -28.91
C GLY A 30 -7.77 17.94 -29.43
N GLY A 31 -6.57 18.19 -28.90
CA GLY A 31 -5.37 17.40 -29.20
C GLY A 31 -5.23 16.18 -28.30
N LEU A 32 -4.46 15.18 -28.76
CA LEU A 32 -4.12 14.03 -27.93
C LEU A 32 -3.27 14.45 -26.71
N PRO A 33 -3.45 13.80 -25.54
CA PRO A 33 -2.59 14.00 -24.38
C PRO A 33 -1.11 13.75 -24.73
N THR A 34 -0.22 14.61 -24.25
CA THR A 34 1.22 14.46 -24.49
C THR A 34 1.84 13.49 -23.48
N PHE A 35 2.52 12.45 -23.97
CA PHE A 35 3.34 11.54 -23.18
C PHE A 35 4.80 11.96 -23.30
N LEU A 36 5.43 12.29 -22.18
CA LEU A 36 6.84 12.69 -22.17
C LEU A 36 7.73 11.46 -22.22
N LEU A 37 8.64 11.38 -23.19
CA LEU A 37 9.75 10.43 -23.16
C LEU A 37 10.95 11.07 -22.46
N ALA A 38 11.49 10.39 -21.44
CA ALA A 38 12.66 10.84 -20.68
C ALA A 38 13.71 9.73 -20.53
N ASP A 39 14.96 10.10 -20.36
CA ASP A 39 16.07 9.16 -20.16
C ASP A 39 16.30 8.84 -18.67
N ARG A 40 16.66 7.61 -18.35
CA ARG A 40 17.03 7.16 -16.99
C ARG A 40 18.28 7.90 -16.48
N ASP A 41 18.22 8.44 -15.24
CA ASP A 41 19.34 9.15 -14.56
C ASP A 41 19.02 9.37 -13.06
N CYS A 42 18.31 10.46 -12.71
CA CYS A 42 17.77 10.73 -11.36
C CYS A 42 16.55 9.85 -11.00
N PHE A 43 16.02 10.03 -9.79
CA PHE A 43 14.85 9.30 -9.28
C PHE A 43 13.64 9.37 -10.23
N PHE A 44 12.97 8.22 -10.40
CA PHE A 44 11.80 8.10 -11.29
C PHE A 44 10.66 9.03 -10.90
N THR A 45 10.41 9.16 -9.60
CA THR A 45 9.35 10.00 -9.05
C THR A 45 9.61 11.49 -9.27
N LEU A 46 10.87 11.93 -9.15
CA LEU A 46 11.27 13.30 -9.48
C LEU A 46 11.00 13.61 -10.96
N LYS A 47 11.29 12.67 -11.87
CA LYS A 47 10.98 12.82 -13.31
C LYS A 47 9.48 12.96 -13.54
N ALA A 48 8.67 12.09 -12.92
CA ALA A 48 7.22 12.13 -13.03
C ALA A 48 6.65 13.45 -12.50
N TRP A 49 7.16 13.94 -11.36
CA TRP A 49 6.78 15.24 -10.82
C TRP A 49 7.09 16.39 -11.78
N ASN A 50 8.31 16.46 -12.30
CA ASN A 50 8.72 17.51 -13.24
C ASN A 50 7.90 17.44 -14.55
N ALA A 51 7.65 16.24 -15.06
CA ALA A 51 6.82 16.03 -16.25
C ALA A 51 5.38 16.49 -16.04
N GLN A 52 4.80 16.18 -14.88
CA GLN A 52 3.46 16.62 -14.50
C GLN A 52 3.38 18.14 -14.39
N LYS A 53 4.37 18.79 -13.76
CA LYS A 53 4.44 20.25 -13.69
C LYS A 53 4.57 20.88 -15.08
N GLY A 54 5.36 20.27 -15.96
CA GLY A 54 5.44 20.63 -17.38
C GLY A 54 4.15 20.41 -18.18
N GLY A 55 3.13 19.79 -17.58
CA GLY A 55 1.82 19.56 -18.19
C GLY A 55 1.72 18.30 -19.05
N ALA A 56 2.65 17.37 -18.91
CA ALA A 56 2.55 16.07 -19.55
C ALA A 56 1.40 15.27 -18.93
N ALA A 57 0.75 14.42 -19.73
CA ALA A 57 -0.33 13.55 -19.27
C ALA A 57 0.15 12.19 -18.79
N ALA A 58 1.35 11.76 -19.22
CA ALA A 58 2.06 10.58 -18.75
C ALA A 58 3.57 10.73 -19.01
N ILE A 59 4.39 9.90 -18.37
CA ILE A 59 5.83 9.82 -18.62
C ILE A 59 6.27 8.38 -18.94
N LEU A 60 7.11 8.24 -19.97
CA LEU A 60 7.83 7.03 -20.33
C LEU A 60 9.31 7.26 -20.05
N VAL A 61 9.90 6.48 -19.14
CA VAL A 61 11.32 6.56 -18.84
C VAL A 61 12.03 5.46 -19.61
N ALA A 62 12.88 5.83 -20.56
CA ALA A 62 13.70 4.89 -21.31
C ALA A 62 14.92 4.46 -20.49
N ASP A 63 15.09 3.16 -20.37
CA ASP A 63 16.26 2.56 -19.74
C ASP A 63 17.56 2.96 -20.49
N ASP A 64 18.66 3.11 -19.76
CA ASP A 64 19.98 3.40 -20.31
C ASP A 64 20.77 2.11 -20.62
N ARG A 65 20.29 0.96 -20.11
CA ARG A 65 20.92 -0.35 -20.23
C ARG A 65 20.03 -1.36 -20.95
N THR A 66 20.66 -2.37 -21.55
CA THR A 66 19.93 -3.53 -22.11
C THR A 66 19.84 -4.60 -21.03
N GLU A 67 18.87 -4.44 -20.13
CA GLU A 67 18.61 -5.32 -18.99
C GLU A 67 17.10 -5.62 -18.86
N PRO A 68 16.70 -6.66 -18.10
CA PRO A 68 15.32 -6.81 -17.69
C PRO A 68 14.86 -5.56 -16.93
N LEU A 69 13.62 -5.12 -17.20
CA LEU A 69 13.08 -3.91 -16.56
C LEU A 69 13.09 -4.07 -15.04
N ILE A 70 13.64 -3.07 -14.36
CA ILE A 70 13.65 -3.01 -12.90
C ILE A 70 12.34 -2.41 -12.36
N THR A 71 12.06 -2.70 -11.09
CA THR A 71 11.04 -1.96 -10.36
C THR A 71 11.50 -0.53 -10.15
N MET A 72 10.65 0.45 -10.47
CA MET A 72 10.87 1.84 -10.11
C MET A 72 10.64 2.01 -8.60
N ASP A 73 11.64 1.68 -7.80
CA ASP A 73 11.62 1.93 -6.35
C ASP A 73 12.33 3.26 -6.03
N THR A 74 11.87 3.95 -4.99
CA THR A 74 12.53 5.13 -4.44
C THR A 74 13.45 4.69 -3.31
N PRO A 75 14.77 4.91 -3.41
CA PRO A 75 15.70 4.54 -2.35
C PRO A 75 15.34 5.19 -1.00
N GLU A 76 15.69 4.49 0.07
CA GLU A 76 15.29 4.74 1.46
C GLU A 76 16.06 5.89 2.13
N GLU A 77 17.06 6.46 1.47
CA GLU A 77 17.92 7.45 2.09
C GLU A 77 17.25 8.83 2.16
N GLU A 78 16.88 9.18 3.40
CA GLU A 78 16.87 10.51 3.99
C GLU A 78 17.50 11.60 3.10
N ASN A 79 16.70 12.30 2.28
CA ASN A 79 16.72 13.76 2.13
C ASN A 79 15.80 14.25 1.00
N ALA A 80 14.98 15.23 1.37
CA ALA A 80 14.27 16.23 0.55
C ALA A 80 12.99 15.81 -0.22
N ASP A 81 11.87 16.30 0.31
CA ASP A 81 10.55 16.48 -0.31
C ASP A 81 9.69 15.22 -0.57
N ALA A 82 9.33 14.48 0.48
CA ALA A 82 8.28 13.45 0.39
C ALA A 82 6.89 14.00 -0.01
N ASP A 83 6.67 15.32 0.03
CA ASP A 83 5.38 15.96 -0.28
C ASP A 83 4.98 15.82 -1.76
N TYR A 84 5.93 15.76 -2.69
CA TYR A 84 5.56 15.65 -4.11
C TYR A 84 5.12 14.23 -4.50
N LEU A 85 5.61 13.19 -3.80
CA LEU A 85 5.30 11.79 -4.10
C LEU A 85 3.80 11.51 -4.03
N GLN A 86 3.12 12.05 -3.02
CA GLN A 86 1.67 11.89 -2.86
C GLN A 86 0.86 12.64 -3.92
N ASN A 87 1.47 13.65 -4.56
CA ASN A 87 0.85 14.56 -5.51
C ASN A 87 1.10 14.20 -6.98
N ILE A 88 1.86 13.15 -7.27
CA ILE A 88 1.99 12.61 -8.64
C ILE A 88 0.69 11.89 -9.00
N THR A 89 0.08 12.30 -10.11
CA THR A 89 -1.19 11.77 -10.62
C THR A 89 -1.07 11.24 -12.05
N ILE A 90 0.02 11.57 -12.76
CA ILE A 90 0.24 11.09 -14.12
C ILE A 90 0.78 9.65 -14.14
N PRO A 91 0.33 8.79 -15.07
CA PRO A 91 0.91 7.47 -15.27
C PRO A 91 2.41 7.55 -15.60
N SER A 92 3.19 6.69 -14.97
CA SER A 92 4.65 6.61 -15.14
C SER A 92 5.05 5.19 -15.47
N ALA A 93 5.81 4.99 -16.55
CA ALA A 93 6.25 3.65 -16.97
C ALA A 93 7.73 3.64 -17.35
N LEU A 94 8.47 2.63 -16.88
CA LEU A 94 9.82 2.32 -17.35
C LEU A 94 9.71 1.45 -18.60
N ILE A 95 10.39 1.83 -19.67
CA ILE A 95 10.43 1.09 -20.94
C ILE A 95 11.86 0.67 -21.27
N SER A 96 12.01 -0.42 -22.02
CA SER A 96 13.32 -0.95 -22.35
C SER A 96 14.11 0.05 -23.21
N LYS A 97 15.43 -0.01 -23.11
CA LYS A 97 16.33 0.80 -23.96
C LYS A 97 16.00 0.63 -25.44
N SER A 98 15.76 -0.59 -25.89
CA SER A 98 15.43 -0.90 -27.29
C SER A 98 14.15 -0.20 -27.78
N LEU A 99 13.10 -0.16 -26.95
CA LEU A 99 11.85 0.52 -27.26
C LEU A 99 12.05 2.04 -27.24
N GLY A 100 12.75 2.56 -26.23
CA GLY A 100 13.09 3.98 -26.12
C GLY A 100 13.88 4.48 -27.34
N ASP A 101 14.91 3.76 -27.77
CA ASP A 101 15.72 4.08 -28.94
C ASP A 101 14.90 4.05 -30.24
N SER A 102 13.99 3.08 -30.37
CA SER A 102 13.08 2.98 -31.52
C SER A 102 12.14 4.17 -31.61
N ILE A 103 11.55 4.59 -30.47
CA ILE A 103 10.68 5.78 -30.40
C ILE A 103 11.49 7.03 -30.76
N LYS A 104 12.68 7.21 -30.19
CA LYS A 104 13.55 8.36 -30.50
C LYS A 104 13.89 8.45 -31.98
N LYS A 105 14.16 7.31 -32.63
CA LYS A 105 14.45 7.22 -34.07
C LYS A 105 13.24 7.61 -34.94
N ALA A 106 12.04 7.16 -34.58
CA ALA A 106 10.81 7.57 -35.27
C ALA A 106 10.58 9.09 -35.13
N LEU A 107 10.72 9.62 -33.91
CA LEU A 107 10.57 11.05 -33.64
C LEU A 107 11.61 11.91 -34.37
N SER A 108 12.87 11.46 -34.47
CA SER A 108 13.92 12.19 -35.21
C SER A 108 13.67 12.20 -36.73
N SER A 109 12.97 11.18 -37.22
CA SER A 109 12.50 11.08 -38.61
C SER A 109 11.22 11.89 -38.87
N ARG A 110 10.74 12.65 -37.88
CA ARG A 110 9.50 13.45 -37.90
C ARG A 110 8.22 12.60 -38.04
N GLU A 111 8.28 11.34 -37.63
CA GLU A 111 7.11 10.47 -37.56
C GLU A 111 6.39 10.65 -36.23
N MET A 112 5.06 10.67 -36.28
CA MET A 112 4.22 10.75 -35.08
C MET A 112 4.17 9.38 -34.41
N VAL A 113 4.46 9.33 -33.10
CA VAL A 113 4.36 8.12 -32.31
C VAL A 113 3.18 8.23 -31.36
N ASN A 114 2.18 7.36 -31.54
CA ASN A 114 1.02 7.25 -30.66
C ASN A 114 1.16 6.01 -29.79
N ILE A 115 0.90 6.15 -28.48
CA ILE A 115 0.99 5.06 -27.51
C ILE A 115 -0.33 4.95 -26.75
N LYS A 116 -0.83 3.72 -26.61
CA LYS A 116 -1.90 3.34 -25.68
C LYS A 116 -1.24 2.73 -24.44
N LEU A 117 -1.38 3.38 -23.30
CA LEU A 117 -1.12 2.79 -21.99
C LEU A 117 -2.38 2.08 -21.52
N ASP A 118 -2.36 0.75 -21.56
CA ASP A 118 -3.43 -0.10 -21.10
C ASP A 118 -2.96 -0.93 -19.91
N TRP A 119 -3.59 -0.73 -18.76
CA TRP A 119 -3.25 -1.45 -17.53
C TRP A 119 -4.20 -2.63 -17.28
N SER A 120 -5.35 -2.66 -17.95
CA SER A 120 -6.36 -3.73 -17.85
C SER A 120 -5.91 -5.01 -18.54
N GLU A 121 -5.35 -4.92 -19.76
CA GLU A 121 -4.83 -6.09 -20.49
C GLU A 121 -3.58 -6.74 -19.85
N SER A 122 -3.04 -6.14 -18.78
CA SER A 122 -1.85 -6.65 -18.08
C SER A 122 -2.17 -7.66 -16.97
N LEU A 123 -3.45 -7.76 -16.57
CA LEU A 123 -3.90 -8.71 -15.55
C LEU A 123 -4.43 -9.97 -16.25
N PRO A 124 -3.94 -11.17 -15.91
CA PRO A 124 -4.53 -12.39 -16.40
C PRO A 124 -5.90 -12.61 -15.73
N HIS A 125 -6.84 -13.20 -16.45
CA HIS A 125 -8.17 -13.57 -15.96
C HIS A 125 -8.28 -15.10 -15.98
N PRO A 126 -7.74 -15.82 -14.98
CA PRO A 126 -7.73 -17.27 -14.99
C PRO A 126 -9.14 -17.86 -14.86
N ASP A 127 -10.03 -17.16 -14.14
CA ASP A 127 -11.44 -17.51 -13.94
C ASP A 127 -12.29 -16.27 -13.60
N GLU A 128 -13.55 -16.48 -13.20
CA GLU A 128 -14.53 -15.43 -12.86
C GLU A 128 -14.24 -14.70 -11.53
N ARG A 129 -13.21 -15.12 -10.79
CA ARG A 129 -12.83 -14.58 -9.48
C ARG A 129 -11.47 -13.90 -9.57
N VAL A 130 -11.24 -12.93 -8.68
CA VAL A 130 -9.95 -12.26 -8.57
C VAL A 130 -9.22 -12.73 -7.31
N GLU A 131 -8.08 -13.39 -7.49
CA GLU A 131 -7.12 -13.65 -6.43
C GLU A 131 -6.24 -12.42 -6.22
N TYR A 132 -6.19 -11.91 -5.00
CA TYR A 132 -5.27 -10.83 -4.68
C TYR A 132 -4.57 -11.04 -3.34
N GLU A 133 -3.33 -10.59 -3.30
CA GLU A 133 -2.43 -10.71 -2.16
C GLU A 133 -2.02 -9.33 -1.68
N PHE A 134 -1.89 -9.15 -0.37
CA PHE A 134 -1.29 -7.94 0.21
C PHE A 134 -0.08 -8.31 1.05
N TRP A 135 1.10 -8.00 0.51
CA TRP A 135 2.38 -8.14 1.18
C TRP A 135 2.64 -6.90 2.03
N THR A 136 2.67 -7.08 3.34
CA THR A 136 2.73 -6.00 4.33
C THR A 136 3.63 -6.38 5.51
N ASN A 137 3.81 -5.45 6.44
CA ASN A 137 4.36 -5.72 7.77
C ASN A 137 3.46 -5.10 8.84
N SER A 138 3.64 -5.51 10.10
CA SER A 138 2.94 -4.96 11.26
C SER A 138 3.67 -3.77 11.90
N ASN A 139 4.77 -3.30 11.31
CA ASN A 139 5.53 -2.16 11.80
C ASN A 139 4.74 -0.86 11.59
N ASP A 140 4.70 0.03 12.59
CA ASP A 140 4.07 1.36 12.52
C ASP A 140 5.06 2.53 12.74
N GLU A 141 6.37 2.27 12.84
CA GLU A 141 7.42 3.27 13.08
C GLU A 141 8.31 3.57 11.87
N CYS A 142 8.09 2.97 10.70
CA CYS A 142 8.86 3.23 9.47
C CYS A 142 8.48 4.54 8.72
N GLY A 143 7.90 5.51 9.43
CA GLY A 143 7.49 6.81 8.89
C GLY A 143 6.35 6.73 7.86
N ALA A 144 6.39 7.60 6.85
CA ALA A 144 5.30 7.76 5.88
C ALA A 144 4.92 6.48 5.11
N LYS A 145 5.86 5.52 4.95
CA LYS A 145 5.57 4.21 4.35
C LYS A 145 4.65 3.36 5.22
N CYS A 146 4.84 3.39 6.53
CA CYS A 146 4.00 2.68 7.50
C CYS A 146 2.64 3.37 7.63
N ASP A 147 2.62 4.70 7.74
CA ASP A 147 1.39 5.49 7.80
C ASP A 147 0.49 5.22 6.58
N ALA A 148 1.07 5.19 5.36
CA ALA A 148 0.34 4.90 4.14
C ALA A 148 -0.27 3.48 4.10
N GLN A 149 0.41 2.48 4.69
CA GLN A 149 -0.12 1.12 4.79
C GLN A 149 -1.28 1.04 5.80
N ILE A 150 -1.13 1.69 6.96
CA ILE A 150 -2.18 1.75 7.99
C ILE A 150 -3.42 2.44 7.43
N ASP A 151 -3.25 3.59 6.76
CA ASP A 151 -4.34 4.32 6.12
C ASP A 151 -5.00 3.49 5.02
N PHE A 152 -4.22 2.80 4.19
CA PHE A 152 -4.76 1.92 3.16
C PHE A 152 -5.61 0.80 3.75
N VAL A 153 -5.08 0.06 4.75
CA VAL A 153 -5.80 -1.04 5.40
C VAL A 153 -7.12 -0.55 5.98
N LYS A 154 -7.10 0.60 6.67
CA LYS A 154 -8.30 1.21 7.26
C LYS A 154 -9.34 1.56 6.19
N ASN A 155 -8.94 2.28 5.15
CA ASN A 155 -9.84 2.80 4.12
C ASN A 155 -10.34 1.71 3.15
N PHE A 156 -9.53 0.67 2.92
CA PHE A 156 -9.85 -0.42 1.98
C PHE A 156 -10.63 -1.56 2.63
N LYS A 157 -10.55 -1.72 3.96
CA LYS A 157 -11.25 -2.73 4.76
C LYS A 157 -12.70 -2.97 4.32
N GLY A 158 -13.51 -1.92 4.20
CA GLY A 158 -14.93 -2.06 3.85
C GLY A 158 -15.14 -2.66 2.45
N ALA A 159 -14.36 -2.22 1.47
CA ALA A 159 -14.42 -2.76 0.10
C ALA A 159 -13.96 -4.23 0.07
N ALA A 160 -12.86 -4.54 0.75
CA ALA A 160 -12.34 -5.90 0.86
C ALA A 160 -13.36 -6.86 1.51
N GLN A 161 -13.98 -6.45 2.62
CA GLN A 161 -15.01 -7.23 3.30
C GLN A 161 -16.21 -7.52 2.39
N ILE A 162 -16.67 -6.54 1.61
CA ILE A 162 -17.79 -6.74 0.66
C ILE A 162 -17.40 -7.76 -0.43
N LEU A 163 -16.20 -7.62 -1.01
CA LEU A 163 -15.70 -8.49 -2.06
C LEU A 163 -15.56 -9.94 -1.58
N GLU A 164 -14.94 -10.13 -0.41
CA GLU A 164 -14.69 -11.45 0.17
C GLU A 164 -15.98 -12.13 0.69
N GLN A 165 -16.86 -11.40 1.41
CA GLN A 165 -18.10 -11.97 1.95
C GLN A 165 -19.07 -12.42 0.86
N LYS A 166 -19.05 -11.74 -0.29
CA LYS A 166 -19.88 -12.12 -1.45
C LYS A 166 -19.20 -13.13 -2.37
N GLY A 167 -17.94 -13.52 -2.07
CA GLY A 167 -17.20 -14.53 -2.81
C GLY A 167 -16.65 -14.06 -4.16
N TYR A 168 -16.60 -12.75 -4.41
CA TYR A 168 -16.07 -12.20 -5.66
C TYR A 168 -14.54 -12.27 -5.74
N THR A 169 -13.87 -12.36 -4.60
CA THR A 169 -12.40 -12.37 -4.54
C THR A 169 -11.91 -13.46 -3.58
N GLN A 170 -10.66 -13.86 -3.77
CA GLN A 170 -9.90 -14.64 -2.80
C GLN A 170 -8.69 -13.83 -2.35
N PHE A 171 -8.79 -13.29 -1.13
CA PHE A 171 -7.73 -12.51 -0.52
C PHE A 171 -6.75 -13.40 0.26
N THR A 172 -5.46 -13.07 0.27
CA THR A 172 -4.49 -13.63 1.22
C THR A 172 -3.46 -12.56 1.64
N PRO A 173 -3.34 -12.26 2.95
CA PRO A 173 -2.27 -11.39 3.45
C PRO A 173 -0.96 -12.18 3.52
N HIS A 174 0.14 -11.51 3.22
CA HIS A 174 1.49 -12.08 3.27
C HIS A 174 2.45 -11.15 4.01
N TYR A 175 3.48 -11.76 4.62
CA TYR A 175 4.45 -11.06 5.44
C TYR A 175 5.86 -11.43 5.01
N ILE A 176 6.61 -10.43 4.51
CA ILE A 176 8.02 -10.66 4.15
C ILE A 176 8.82 -11.00 5.40
N THR A 177 9.63 -12.05 5.29
CA THR A 177 10.61 -12.40 6.32
C THR A 177 11.96 -12.65 5.68
N TRP A 178 12.98 -12.03 6.27
CA TRP A 178 14.36 -12.24 5.86
C TRP A 178 14.98 -13.36 6.69
N TYR A 179 16.20 -13.74 6.36
CA TYR A 179 16.99 -14.66 7.16
C TYR A 179 18.35 -14.03 7.48
N CYS A 180 18.92 -14.48 8.58
CA CYS A 180 20.25 -14.12 9.02
C CYS A 180 21.23 -15.19 8.53
N PRO A 181 22.31 -14.83 7.80
CA PRO A 181 23.28 -15.82 7.33
C PRO A 181 23.98 -16.54 8.49
N ASP A 182 24.28 -17.82 8.30
CA ASP A 182 24.83 -18.71 9.35
C ASP A 182 26.04 -18.14 10.09
N ALA A 183 26.93 -17.45 9.35
CA ALA A 183 28.13 -16.81 9.90
C ALA A 183 27.83 -15.73 10.96
N PHE A 184 26.62 -15.16 10.97
CA PHE A 184 26.23 -14.04 11.82
C PHE A 184 25.17 -14.41 12.87
N ILE A 185 24.78 -15.68 12.98
CA ILE A 185 23.74 -16.13 13.93
C ILE A 185 24.03 -15.71 15.37
N LEU A 186 25.30 -15.72 15.77
CA LEU A 186 25.71 -15.37 17.14
C LEU A 186 25.85 -13.86 17.38
N SER A 187 25.78 -13.04 16.33
CA SER A 187 25.92 -11.59 16.40
C SER A 187 24.77 -10.96 17.20
N LYS A 188 25.02 -9.76 17.75
CA LYS A 188 23.99 -9.01 18.49
C LYS A 188 22.82 -8.66 17.58
N GLN A 189 23.11 -8.26 16.35
CA GLN A 189 22.14 -7.85 15.34
C GLN A 189 21.20 -9.01 14.99
N CYS A 190 21.74 -10.18 14.69
CA CYS A 190 20.91 -11.35 14.38
C CYS A 190 20.01 -11.74 15.56
N LYS A 191 20.56 -11.74 16.78
CA LYS A 191 19.81 -12.09 17.98
C LYS A 191 18.71 -11.08 18.34
N SER A 192 18.90 -9.79 18.04
CA SER A 192 17.84 -8.80 18.27
C SER A 192 16.78 -8.83 17.18
N GLN A 193 17.17 -9.03 15.92
CA GLN A 193 16.25 -8.84 14.79
C GLN A 193 15.53 -10.10 14.32
N CYS A 194 15.90 -11.27 14.84
CA CYS A 194 15.41 -12.55 14.34
C CYS A 194 14.84 -13.46 15.43
N ILE A 195 13.91 -14.33 15.01
CA ILE A 195 13.40 -15.46 15.79
C ILE A 195 13.87 -16.79 15.17
N ASN A 196 13.56 -17.91 15.84
CA ASN A 196 13.92 -19.27 15.41
C ASN A 196 15.39 -19.39 14.96
N HIS A 197 16.30 -18.89 15.78
CA HIS A 197 17.75 -18.95 15.58
C HIS A 197 18.24 -18.31 14.26
N GLY A 198 17.64 -17.19 13.85
CA GLY A 198 18.07 -16.44 12.66
C GLY A 198 17.32 -16.81 11.38
N ARG A 199 16.39 -17.76 11.42
CA ARG A 199 15.63 -18.20 10.23
C ARG A 199 14.64 -17.16 9.71
N TYR A 200 14.06 -16.38 10.62
CA TYR A 200 13.06 -15.37 10.29
C TYR A 200 13.39 -14.06 10.98
N CYS A 201 13.59 -13.02 10.19
CA CYS A 201 14.05 -11.71 10.62
C CYS A 201 13.21 -10.61 9.99
N ALA A 202 13.14 -9.47 10.67
CA ALA A 202 12.64 -8.22 10.11
C ALA A 202 13.66 -7.10 10.37
N PRO A 203 13.66 -6.04 9.55
CA PRO A 203 14.43 -4.84 9.86
C PRO A 203 13.96 -4.21 11.17
N ASP A 204 14.87 -3.47 11.79
CA ASP A 204 14.57 -2.70 12.99
C ASP A 204 13.53 -1.60 12.67
N PRO A 205 12.45 -1.45 13.47
CA PRO A 205 11.30 -0.63 13.10
C PRO A 205 11.63 0.82 12.78
N GLU A 206 12.48 1.42 13.61
CA GLU A 206 12.98 2.80 13.49
C GLU A 206 14.43 2.89 12.99
N GLN A 207 14.99 1.78 12.52
CA GLN A 207 16.38 1.66 12.08
C GLN A 207 17.41 2.05 13.16
N ASP A 208 17.07 1.87 14.43
CA ASP A 208 17.90 2.24 15.57
C ASP A 208 17.90 1.15 16.65
N PHE A 209 18.89 0.27 16.57
CA PHE A 209 19.09 -0.87 17.48
C PHE A 209 19.28 -0.51 18.98
N SER A 210 19.23 0.77 19.35
CA SER A 210 19.41 1.23 20.73
C SER A 210 18.10 1.56 21.46
N ARG A 211 16.98 1.66 20.73
CA ARG A 211 15.68 2.07 21.28
C ARG A 211 14.53 1.31 20.61
N GLY A 212 13.36 1.43 21.20
CA GLY A 212 12.13 0.87 20.64
C GLY A 212 12.04 -0.65 20.75
N TYR A 213 11.32 -1.21 19.78
CA TYR A 213 11.13 -2.65 19.61
C TYR A 213 12.17 -3.17 18.64
N ASP A 214 12.57 -4.43 18.78
CA ASP A 214 13.50 -5.04 17.83
C ASP A 214 12.74 -5.67 16.65
N GLY A 215 13.44 -5.96 15.55
CA GLY A 215 12.89 -6.70 14.41
C GLY A 215 12.26 -8.05 14.80
N LYS A 216 12.78 -8.75 15.83
CA LYS A 216 12.16 -10.00 16.31
C LYS A 216 10.71 -9.80 16.78
N ASP A 217 10.42 -8.64 17.40
CA ASP A 217 9.09 -8.32 17.90
C ASP A 217 8.13 -8.09 16.71
N VAL A 218 8.64 -7.49 15.63
CA VAL A 218 7.93 -7.37 14.36
C VAL A 218 7.64 -8.74 13.76
N VAL A 219 8.61 -9.66 13.71
CA VAL A 219 8.38 -11.01 13.18
C VAL A 219 7.33 -11.76 14.00
N VAL A 220 7.34 -11.63 15.34
CA VAL A 220 6.33 -12.25 16.20
C VAL A 220 4.94 -11.69 15.90
N GLN A 221 4.76 -10.37 15.76
CA GLN A 221 3.45 -9.81 15.43
C GLN A 221 3.00 -10.13 14.00
N ASN A 222 3.91 -10.14 13.02
CA ASN A 222 3.63 -10.62 11.66
C ASN A 222 3.13 -12.07 11.69
N LEU A 223 3.81 -12.95 12.42
CA LEU A 223 3.40 -14.35 12.60
C LEU A 223 2.01 -14.47 13.23
N ARG A 224 1.72 -13.64 14.24
CA ARG A 224 0.41 -13.61 14.89
C ARG A 224 -0.69 -13.15 13.93
N GLN A 225 -0.44 -12.15 13.10
CA GLN A 225 -1.40 -11.70 12.08
C GLN A 225 -1.59 -12.74 10.96
N ALA A 226 -0.53 -13.43 10.51
CA ALA A 226 -0.63 -14.55 9.58
C ALA A 226 -1.44 -15.72 10.16
N CYS A 227 -1.17 -16.08 11.42
CA CYS A 227 -1.94 -17.10 12.14
C CYS A 227 -3.41 -16.71 12.36
N PHE A 228 -3.68 -15.42 12.61
CA PHE A 228 -5.05 -14.90 12.68
C PHE A 228 -5.79 -15.14 11.37
N PHE A 229 -5.19 -14.76 10.24
CA PHE A 229 -5.77 -15.02 8.93
C PHE A 229 -6.03 -16.52 8.72
N LYS A 230 -5.04 -17.38 9.03
CA LYS A 230 -5.18 -18.83 8.88
C LYS A 230 -6.38 -19.38 9.66
N VAL A 231 -6.52 -19.05 10.94
CA VAL A 231 -7.64 -19.54 11.78
C VAL A 231 -8.97 -18.94 11.35
N ALA A 232 -8.99 -17.67 10.94
CA ALA A 232 -10.18 -17.01 10.41
C ALA A 232 -10.63 -17.65 9.08
N ASN A 233 -9.70 -17.98 8.20
CA ASN A 233 -9.94 -18.65 6.93
C ASN A 233 -10.46 -20.09 7.13
N GLU A 234 -9.87 -20.86 8.05
CA GLU A 234 -10.38 -22.19 8.46
C GLU A 234 -11.83 -22.11 8.99
N SER A 235 -12.19 -20.97 9.60
CA SER A 235 -13.54 -20.68 10.08
C SER A 235 -14.46 -20.05 9.02
N ARG A 236 -14.03 -19.99 7.75
CA ARG A 236 -14.72 -19.37 6.61
C ARG A 236 -15.07 -17.89 6.79
N LYS A 237 -14.22 -17.16 7.51
CA LYS A 237 -14.34 -15.71 7.72
C LYS A 237 -13.00 -14.99 7.50
N PRO A 238 -12.32 -15.18 6.35
CA PRO A 238 -11.01 -14.59 6.08
C PRO A 238 -11.00 -13.06 6.22
N TRP A 239 -12.12 -12.40 5.90
CA TRP A 239 -12.30 -10.95 5.99
C TRP A 239 -12.16 -10.36 7.41
N LEU A 240 -12.18 -11.19 8.46
CA LEU A 240 -11.90 -10.76 9.83
C LEU A 240 -10.45 -10.28 9.98
N TRP A 241 -9.53 -10.70 9.10
CA TRP A 241 -8.16 -10.22 9.14
C TRP A 241 -8.09 -8.69 9.01
N TRP A 242 -8.90 -8.10 8.13
CA TRP A 242 -9.00 -6.64 8.00
C TRP A 242 -9.49 -5.96 9.28
N ASP A 243 -10.39 -6.60 10.04
CA ASP A 243 -10.78 -6.11 11.37
C ASP A 243 -9.60 -6.16 12.32
N TYR A 244 -8.87 -7.28 12.34
CA TYR A 244 -7.74 -7.48 13.24
C TYR A 244 -6.61 -6.48 13.01
N VAL A 245 -6.14 -6.32 11.77
CA VAL A 245 -4.99 -5.44 11.50
C VAL A 245 -5.34 -3.96 11.66
N ALA A 246 -6.57 -3.55 11.34
CA ALA A 246 -7.05 -2.19 11.58
C ALA A 246 -7.17 -1.89 13.09
N ASP A 247 -7.75 -2.81 13.86
CA ASP A 247 -7.86 -2.64 15.31
C ASP A 247 -6.51 -2.73 16.03
N PHE A 248 -5.62 -3.59 15.56
CA PHE A 248 -4.27 -3.73 16.09
C PHE A 248 -3.46 -2.43 15.91
N ALA A 249 -3.48 -1.83 14.71
CA ALA A 249 -2.80 -0.57 14.45
C ALA A 249 -3.30 0.58 15.35
N ILE A 250 -4.57 0.55 15.76
CA ILE A 250 -5.16 1.57 16.65
C ILE A 250 -4.84 1.29 18.12
N ARG A 251 -4.93 0.03 18.55
CA ARG A 251 -4.89 -0.34 19.98
C ARG A 251 -3.49 -0.68 20.48
N CYS A 252 -2.61 -1.14 19.59
CA CYS A 252 -1.28 -1.65 19.93
C CYS A 252 -0.11 -0.85 19.31
N PRO A 253 -0.13 0.50 19.34
CA PRO A 253 0.91 1.29 18.69
C PRO A 253 2.28 1.14 19.37
N MET A 254 3.36 1.10 18.60
CA MET A 254 4.73 1.03 19.13
C MET A 254 5.11 2.27 19.93
N LYS A 255 4.71 3.47 19.46
CA LYS A 255 4.87 4.76 20.17
C LYS A 255 4.39 4.73 21.62
N GLU A 256 3.32 3.98 21.91
CA GLU A 256 2.76 3.88 23.27
C GLU A 256 3.28 2.66 24.05
N LYS A 257 4.26 1.94 23.50
CA LYS A 257 4.81 0.70 24.06
C LYS A 257 3.75 -0.39 24.28
N LYS A 258 2.76 -0.44 23.40
CA LYS A 258 1.66 -1.43 23.43
C LYS A 258 1.83 -2.54 22.39
N TYR A 259 2.96 -2.58 21.71
CA TYR A 259 3.25 -3.58 20.69
C TYR A 259 3.68 -4.91 21.34
N THR A 260 2.75 -5.56 22.04
CA THR A 260 3.01 -6.75 22.85
C THR A 260 2.05 -7.89 22.55
N GLU A 261 2.39 -9.08 23.05
CA GLU A 261 1.53 -10.24 22.97
C GLU A 261 0.19 -10.01 23.70
N GLU A 262 0.21 -9.37 24.87
CA GLU A 262 -1.01 -9.09 25.64
C GLU A 262 -1.96 -8.17 24.88
N CYS A 263 -1.42 -7.13 24.21
CA CYS A 263 -2.26 -6.23 23.43
C CYS A 263 -2.91 -6.95 22.25
N SER A 264 -2.13 -7.70 21.47
CA SER A 264 -2.68 -8.50 20.37
C SER A 264 -3.71 -9.53 20.86
N ASN A 265 -3.48 -10.19 22.00
CA ASN A 265 -4.45 -11.11 22.61
C ASN A 265 -5.81 -10.44 22.88
N GLN A 266 -5.80 -9.22 23.41
CA GLN A 266 -7.03 -8.46 23.65
C GLN A 266 -7.78 -8.14 22.35
N VAL A 267 -7.05 -7.80 21.27
CA VAL A 267 -7.67 -7.56 19.97
C VAL A 267 -8.30 -8.85 19.41
N ILE A 268 -7.56 -9.97 19.42
CA ILE A 268 -8.03 -11.28 18.96
C ILE A 268 -9.31 -11.68 19.69
N GLN A 269 -9.32 -11.57 21.01
CA GLN A 269 -10.47 -11.90 21.85
C GLN A 269 -11.67 -10.99 21.56
N SER A 270 -11.43 -9.70 21.32
CA SER A 270 -12.51 -8.75 21.01
C SER A 270 -13.23 -9.05 19.68
N LEU A 271 -12.56 -9.75 18.76
CA LEU A 271 -13.10 -10.21 17.49
C LEU A 271 -13.72 -11.62 17.55
N GLY A 272 -13.70 -12.25 18.73
CA GLY A 272 -14.31 -13.57 18.95
C GLY A 272 -13.57 -14.73 18.28
N VAL A 273 -12.28 -14.58 17.96
CA VAL A 273 -11.43 -15.64 17.42
C VAL A 273 -10.77 -16.43 18.55
N ASP A 274 -10.66 -17.76 18.39
CA ASP A 274 -10.11 -18.66 19.41
C ASP A 274 -8.61 -18.44 19.58
N LEU A 275 -8.23 -17.77 20.68
CA LEU A 275 -6.85 -17.46 21.01
C LEU A 275 -5.96 -18.71 21.10
N ASN A 276 -6.48 -19.84 21.60
CA ASN A 276 -5.67 -21.06 21.75
C ASN A 276 -5.24 -21.62 20.39
N LYS A 277 -6.08 -21.47 19.35
CA LYS A 277 -5.72 -21.87 17.99
C LYS A 277 -4.63 -20.98 17.41
N ILE A 278 -4.67 -19.68 17.73
CA ILE A 278 -3.64 -18.73 17.32
C ILE A 278 -2.31 -19.04 17.99
N GLU A 279 -2.29 -19.20 19.32
CA GLU A 279 -1.08 -19.54 20.08
C GLU A 279 -0.47 -20.86 19.59
N LYS A 280 -1.30 -21.87 19.33
CA LYS A 280 -0.86 -23.14 18.74
C LYS A 280 -0.27 -22.97 17.34
N CYS A 281 -0.80 -22.05 16.54
CA CYS A 281 -0.28 -21.74 15.21
C CYS A 281 1.07 -21.01 15.28
N VAL A 282 1.21 -20.07 16.22
CA VAL A 282 2.45 -19.31 16.45
C VAL A 282 3.57 -20.24 16.93
N GLY A 283 3.26 -21.16 17.85
CA GLY A 283 4.26 -22.07 18.42
C GLY A 283 5.26 -21.34 19.31
N ASP A 284 6.49 -21.87 19.40
CA ASP A 284 7.58 -21.26 20.16
C ASP A 284 8.51 -20.47 19.20
N PRO A 285 8.50 -19.12 19.24
CA PRO A 285 9.37 -18.30 18.41
C PRO A 285 10.85 -18.42 18.79
N THR A 286 11.17 -18.89 20.00
CA THR A 286 12.55 -18.99 20.48
C THR A 286 13.22 -20.32 20.14
N ALA A 287 12.42 -21.33 19.79
CA ALA A 287 12.91 -22.66 19.46
C ALA A 287 13.74 -22.66 18.16
N ASP A 288 14.84 -23.41 18.17
CA ASP A 288 15.70 -23.66 17.00
C ASP A 288 15.06 -24.70 16.05
N VAL A 289 13.86 -24.39 15.56
CA VAL A 289 13.06 -25.23 14.66
C VAL A 289 12.44 -24.37 13.57
N GLU A 290 12.05 -25.00 12.46
CA GLU A 290 11.31 -24.31 11.41
C GLU A 290 9.89 -23.97 11.88
N ASN A 291 9.44 -22.74 11.59
CA ASN A 291 8.06 -22.34 11.76
C ASN A 291 7.32 -22.54 10.44
N ALA A 292 6.30 -23.41 10.43
CA ALA A 292 5.61 -23.78 9.20
C ALA A 292 4.93 -22.59 8.48
N VAL A 293 4.46 -21.59 9.23
CA VAL A 293 3.82 -20.40 8.65
C VAL A 293 4.86 -19.51 7.98
N LEU A 294 5.92 -19.14 8.71
CA LEU A 294 6.95 -18.25 8.16
C LEU A 294 7.78 -18.91 7.06
N LYS A 295 7.98 -20.24 7.13
CA LYS A 295 8.57 -20.99 6.02
C LYS A 295 7.72 -20.90 4.75
N ALA A 296 6.40 -21.05 4.88
CA ALA A 296 5.50 -20.88 3.75
C ALA A 296 5.53 -19.45 3.20
N GLU A 297 5.62 -18.43 4.06
CA GLU A 297 5.81 -17.04 3.63
C GLU A 297 7.09 -16.87 2.79
N GLN A 298 8.24 -17.40 3.24
CA GLN A 298 9.50 -17.34 2.49
C GLN A 298 9.41 -18.06 1.14
N GLU A 299 8.77 -19.23 1.10
CA GLU A 299 8.59 -20.01 -0.14
C GLU A 299 7.67 -19.28 -1.14
N VAL A 300 6.60 -18.65 -0.66
CA VAL A 300 5.66 -17.89 -1.49
C VAL A 300 6.23 -16.53 -1.86
N GLN A 301 7.18 -15.97 -1.10
CA GLN A 301 7.86 -14.71 -1.41
C GLN A 301 8.71 -14.83 -2.68
N ILE A 302 9.35 -15.98 -2.88
CA ILE A 302 10.06 -16.33 -4.12
C ILE A 302 9.02 -16.62 -5.20
N GLY A 303 8.93 -15.73 -6.18
CA GLY A 303 7.92 -15.80 -7.22
C GLY A 303 8.16 -16.92 -8.22
N LYS A 304 7.07 -17.47 -8.73
CA LYS A 304 7.10 -18.41 -9.85
C LYS A 304 6.67 -17.70 -11.14
N GLY A 305 7.37 -17.97 -12.23
CA GLY A 305 7.03 -17.45 -13.56
C GLY A 305 7.15 -15.93 -13.66
N SER A 306 6.14 -15.27 -14.22
CA SER A 306 6.17 -13.83 -14.54
C SER A 306 5.86 -12.89 -13.38
N ARG A 307 5.53 -13.42 -12.18
CA ARG A 307 5.26 -12.59 -10.99
C ARG A 307 6.53 -11.92 -10.46
N GLY A 308 7.64 -12.66 -10.49
CA GLY A 308 8.89 -12.28 -9.80
C GLY A 308 8.77 -12.33 -8.28
N ASP A 309 9.91 -12.18 -7.63
CA ASP A 309 10.02 -12.16 -6.16
C ASP A 309 9.38 -10.89 -5.60
N VAL A 310 8.81 -11.02 -4.40
CA VAL A 310 8.37 -9.85 -3.63
C VAL A 310 9.49 -9.44 -2.69
N THR A 311 10.13 -8.31 -2.99
CA THR A 311 11.30 -7.82 -2.25
C THR A 311 11.07 -6.47 -1.57
N ILE A 312 9.93 -5.83 -1.82
CA ILE A 312 9.61 -4.48 -1.35
C ILE A 312 8.22 -4.47 -0.71
N LEU A 313 8.07 -3.74 0.38
CA LEU A 313 6.79 -3.50 1.06
C LEU A 313 6.35 -2.04 0.93
N PRO A 314 5.04 -1.75 0.87
CA PRO A 314 3.95 -2.71 0.59
C PRO A 314 3.98 -3.20 -0.86
N THR A 315 3.52 -4.42 -1.13
CA THR A 315 3.25 -4.92 -2.49
C THR A 315 1.87 -5.55 -2.56
N LEU A 316 1.06 -5.15 -3.54
CA LEU A 316 -0.17 -5.86 -3.90
C LEU A 316 0.11 -6.78 -5.08
N VAL A 317 -0.47 -7.97 -5.09
CA VAL A 317 -0.48 -8.87 -6.25
C VAL A 317 -1.92 -9.11 -6.64
N ILE A 318 -2.26 -8.99 -7.92
CA ILE A 318 -3.61 -9.25 -8.45
C ILE A 318 -3.44 -10.27 -9.58
N ASN A 319 -4.12 -11.41 -9.49
CA ASN A 319 -4.03 -12.54 -10.40
C ASN A 319 -2.56 -12.87 -10.77
N ASN A 320 -1.71 -13.07 -9.77
CA ASN A 320 -0.28 -13.39 -9.93
C ASN A 320 0.55 -12.32 -10.68
N ARG A 321 0.11 -11.05 -10.69
CA ARG A 321 0.87 -9.90 -11.19
C ARG A 321 1.04 -8.85 -10.09
N GLN A 322 2.27 -8.39 -9.88
CA GLN A 322 2.52 -7.33 -8.90
C GLN A 322 1.91 -6.01 -9.39
N TYR A 323 1.02 -5.43 -8.60
CA TYR A 323 0.45 -4.12 -8.82
C TYR A 323 1.48 -3.03 -8.51
N ARG A 324 1.67 -2.11 -9.46
CA ARG A 324 2.68 -1.03 -9.39
C ARG A 324 2.07 0.37 -9.37
N GLY A 325 0.78 0.46 -9.05
CA GLY A 325 0.08 1.74 -8.91
C GLY A 325 0.15 2.27 -7.47
N LYS A 326 -0.56 3.38 -7.24
CA LYS A 326 -0.67 3.99 -5.92
C LYS A 326 -1.43 3.09 -4.95
N LEU A 327 -0.95 3.00 -3.71
CA LEU A 327 -1.64 2.28 -2.64
C LEU A 327 -2.75 3.18 -2.07
N ASP A 328 -3.90 3.23 -2.75
CA ASP A 328 -5.09 3.93 -2.30
C ASP A 328 -6.36 3.14 -2.61
N LYS A 329 -7.43 3.38 -1.85
CA LYS A 329 -8.71 2.66 -1.94
C LYS A 329 -9.26 2.61 -3.37
N VAL A 330 -9.27 3.76 -4.06
CA VAL A 330 -9.91 3.88 -5.37
C VAL A 330 -9.06 3.22 -6.46
N ALA A 331 -7.75 3.46 -6.45
CA ALA A 331 -6.84 2.87 -7.44
C ALA A 331 -6.74 1.36 -7.29
N VAL A 332 -6.65 0.85 -6.07
CA VAL A 332 -6.59 -0.59 -5.80
C VAL A 332 -7.92 -1.27 -6.12
N LEU A 333 -9.07 -0.65 -5.75
CA LEU A 333 -10.37 -1.20 -6.12
C LEU A 333 -10.52 -1.28 -7.64
N LYS A 334 -10.13 -0.23 -8.38
CA LYS A 334 -10.13 -0.24 -9.85
C LYS A 334 -9.23 -1.33 -10.42
N ALA A 335 -8.07 -1.55 -9.83
CA ALA A 335 -7.14 -2.58 -10.28
C ALA A 335 -7.70 -4.00 -10.05
N ILE A 336 -8.32 -4.24 -8.88
CA ILE A 336 -9.01 -5.51 -8.60
C ILE A 336 -10.20 -5.70 -9.54
N CYS A 337 -10.98 -4.64 -9.77
CA CYS A 337 -12.09 -4.66 -10.70
C CYS A 337 -11.67 -4.96 -12.14
N ALA A 338 -10.51 -4.43 -12.56
CA ALA A 338 -9.91 -4.76 -13.84
C ALA A 338 -9.30 -6.16 -13.90
N GLY A 339 -9.33 -6.94 -12.82
CA GLY A 339 -8.90 -8.34 -12.78
C GLY A 339 -10.04 -9.32 -13.06
N PHE A 340 -11.31 -8.88 -13.06
CA PHE A 340 -12.44 -9.73 -13.44
C PHE A 340 -12.49 -9.91 -14.95
N GLU A 341 -13.07 -11.03 -15.39
CA GLU A 341 -13.38 -11.23 -16.81
C GLU A 341 -14.44 -10.21 -17.26
N GLU A 342 -14.41 -9.83 -18.53
CA GLU A 342 -15.37 -8.87 -19.09
C GLU A 342 -16.80 -9.33 -18.80
N THR A 343 -17.63 -8.44 -18.25
CA THR A 343 -19.03 -8.69 -17.84
C THR A 343 -19.25 -9.47 -16.55
N THR A 344 -18.21 -9.94 -15.86
CA THR A 344 -18.33 -10.58 -14.54
C THR A 344 -18.09 -9.63 -13.38
N GLU A 345 -17.85 -8.34 -13.66
CA GLU A 345 -17.50 -7.37 -12.63
C GLU A 345 -18.67 -7.14 -11.66
N PRO A 346 -18.44 -7.21 -10.33
CA PRO A 346 -19.49 -7.00 -9.36
C PRO A 346 -19.91 -5.52 -9.28
N ALA A 347 -21.12 -5.25 -8.79
CA ALA A 347 -21.67 -3.88 -8.72
C ALA A 347 -20.77 -2.87 -7.96
N ILE A 348 -19.93 -3.35 -7.03
CA ILE A 348 -18.92 -2.55 -6.33
C ILE A 348 -17.90 -1.90 -7.29
N CYS A 349 -17.66 -2.51 -8.45
CA CYS A 349 -16.80 -1.97 -9.50
C CYS A 349 -17.44 -0.85 -10.34
N LEU A 350 -18.76 -0.70 -10.26
CA LEU A 350 -19.54 0.27 -11.05
C LEU A 350 -19.77 1.59 -10.29
N SER A 351 -19.53 1.61 -8.99
CA SER A 351 -19.67 2.79 -8.13
C SER A 351 -18.30 3.42 -7.86
N GLY A 352 -18.11 4.67 -8.31
CA GLY A 352 -16.86 5.41 -8.15
C GLY A 352 -16.49 5.74 -6.70
N ASP A 353 -17.50 5.84 -5.82
CA ASP A 353 -17.37 6.31 -4.44
C ASP A 353 -18.20 5.44 -3.49
N ILE A 354 -17.75 4.21 -3.19
CA ILE A 354 -18.40 3.43 -2.12
C ILE A 354 -17.94 3.96 -0.78
N GLU A 355 -18.75 4.84 -0.21
CA GLU A 355 -18.74 5.13 1.22
C GLU A 355 -19.31 3.91 1.97
N THR A 356 -18.43 3.03 2.41
CA THR A 356 -18.79 1.99 3.37
C THR A 356 -18.84 2.64 4.75
N ASN A 357 -19.93 2.48 5.51
CA ASN A 357 -19.93 2.95 6.89
C ASN A 357 -18.91 2.12 7.72
N GLU A 358 -17.73 2.71 7.92
CA GLU A 358 -16.56 2.15 8.61
C GLU A 358 -16.78 1.96 10.12
N CYS A 359 -18.00 2.14 10.64
CA CYS A 359 -18.30 1.96 12.05
C CYS A 359 -19.39 0.90 12.34
N LEU A 360 -19.92 0.22 11.32
CA LEU A 360 -21.03 -0.72 11.51
C LEU A 360 -20.64 -2.01 12.26
N ASN A 361 -19.43 -2.56 12.06
CA ASN A 361 -19.03 -3.84 12.67
C ASN A 361 -17.55 -3.86 13.04
N ASN A 362 -17.21 -4.29 14.27
CA ASN A 362 -15.83 -4.60 14.72
C ASN A 362 -14.79 -3.50 14.40
N ASN A 363 -15.10 -2.24 14.75
CA ASN A 363 -14.17 -1.11 14.58
C ASN A 363 -13.80 -0.52 15.94
N GLY A 364 -12.63 -0.90 16.47
CA GLY A 364 -12.10 -0.48 17.76
C GLY A 364 -11.85 1.03 17.92
N GLY A 365 -11.94 1.77 16.82
CA GLY A 365 -11.77 3.22 16.74
C GLY A 365 -13.07 4.02 16.58
N CYS A 366 -14.26 3.43 16.68
CA CYS A 366 -15.52 4.19 16.50
C CYS A 366 -16.20 4.55 17.83
N TRP A 367 -16.92 5.67 17.81
CA TRP A 367 -17.92 6.10 18.79
C TRP A 367 -19.30 5.88 18.19
N GLU A 368 -20.26 5.48 19.02
CA GLU A 368 -21.64 5.19 18.61
C GLU A 368 -22.61 5.82 19.61
N ASP A 369 -23.60 6.55 19.08
CA ASP A 369 -24.80 6.93 19.80
C ASP A 369 -25.94 5.97 19.46
N LYS A 370 -26.24 5.06 20.40
CA LYS A 370 -27.31 4.06 20.25
C LYS A 370 -28.72 4.66 20.20
N SER A 371 -28.91 5.87 20.72
CA SER A 371 -30.21 6.54 20.72
C SER A 371 -30.50 7.26 19.41
N ALA A 372 -29.46 7.80 18.77
CA ALA A 372 -29.55 8.48 17.48
C ALA A 372 -29.20 7.58 16.29
N ASN A 373 -28.68 6.37 16.52
CA ASN A 373 -28.13 5.46 15.50
C ASN A 373 -27.05 6.16 14.63
N ILE A 374 -26.21 6.96 15.29
CA ILE A 374 -25.11 7.71 14.65
C ILE A 374 -23.79 7.09 15.08
N THR A 375 -22.93 6.82 14.11
CA THR A 375 -21.57 6.34 14.34
C THR A 375 -20.55 7.36 13.81
N ALA A 376 -19.44 7.54 14.53
CA ALA A 376 -18.34 8.42 14.11
C ALA A 376 -16.98 7.83 14.49
N CYS A 377 -15.94 8.12 13.71
CA CYS A 377 -14.57 7.74 14.06
C CYS A 377 -14.04 8.57 15.24
N LYS A 378 -13.41 7.93 16.22
CA LYS A 378 -12.65 8.59 17.29
C LYS A 378 -11.37 9.19 16.68
N ILE A 379 -11.24 10.51 16.73
CA ILE A 379 -10.01 11.21 16.36
C ILE A 379 -9.36 11.76 17.64
N LEU A 380 -8.13 11.34 17.92
CA LEU A 380 -7.29 11.97 18.95
C LEU A 380 -6.74 13.29 18.38
N MET A 381 -7.43 14.41 18.64
CA MET A 381 -6.92 15.73 18.25
C MET A 381 -5.79 16.19 19.19
N ASN A 382 -4.56 15.76 18.89
CA ASN A 382 -3.34 16.35 19.45
C ASN A 382 -2.60 17.18 18.40
N ALA A 383 -3.20 18.27 17.93
CA ALA A 383 -2.49 19.38 17.30
C ALA A 383 -3.34 20.66 17.34
N LYS A 384 -2.81 21.73 17.93
CA LYS A 384 -3.35 23.09 17.77
C LYS A 384 -3.21 23.50 16.30
N ARG A 385 -4.20 23.19 15.46
CA ARG A 385 -4.37 23.83 14.15
C ARG A 385 -5.24 25.08 14.32
N SER A 386 -4.67 26.25 14.05
CA SER A 386 -5.40 27.50 13.88
C SER A 386 -6.15 27.47 12.54
N TRP A 387 -7.48 27.56 12.58
CA TRP A 387 -8.33 27.61 11.39
C TRP A 387 -8.41 29.03 10.82
N PRO A 388 -8.35 29.23 9.50
CA PRO A 388 -8.63 30.53 8.87
C PRO A 388 -10.10 30.94 9.10
N ALA A 389 -10.34 32.25 9.24
CA ALA A 389 -11.60 32.85 9.68
C ALA A 389 -12.83 32.66 8.77
N GLY A 390 -12.77 31.81 7.74
CA GLY A 390 -13.85 31.57 6.77
C GLY A 390 -14.80 30.41 7.08
N ALA A 391 -14.50 29.55 8.05
CA ALA A 391 -15.27 28.33 8.33
C ALA A 391 -16.39 28.50 9.39
N ARG A 392 -17.09 29.65 9.39
CA ARG A 392 -18.33 29.80 10.17
C ARG A 392 -19.49 29.90 9.21
N ASN A 393 -20.20 28.79 8.99
CA ASN A 393 -21.66 28.74 8.82
C ASN A 393 -22.13 27.32 8.50
N ALA A 394 -22.53 26.59 9.53
CA ALA A 394 -23.61 25.60 9.46
C ALA A 394 -24.20 25.45 10.86
N ASN A 395 -25.38 26.04 11.09
CA ASN A 395 -26.10 25.98 12.35
C ASN A 395 -26.83 24.64 12.46
N ALA A 396 -26.42 23.78 13.40
CA ALA A 396 -27.30 22.76 13.99
C ALA A 396 -27.43 23.07 15.49
N ARG A 397 -28.62 23.54 15.91
CA ARG A 397 -28.97 23.76 17.32
C ARG A 397 -29.24 22.41 17.98
N ILE A 398 -28.37 21.95 18.87
CA ILE A 398 -28.69 20.90 19.85
C ILE A 398 -28.94 21.59 21.20
N ARG A 399 -30.12 21.37 21.79
CA ARG A 399 -30.50 21.90 23.11
C ARG A 399 -29.69 21.18 24.20
N GLY A 400 -28.99 21.95 25.03
CA GLY A 400 -27.97 21.44 25.94
C GLY A 400 -28.46 20.84 27.25
N ALA A 401 -27.64 19.93 27.78
CA ALA A 401 -27.10 19.95 29.14
C ALA A 401 -25.87 19.02 29.18
N VAL A 402 -24.84 19.39 29.96
CA VAL A 402 -23.52 18.76 30.10
C VAL A 402 -22.50 19.13 29.00
N MET A 403 -22.00 20.37 29.09
CA MET A 403 -20.74 20.78 28.48
C MET A 403 -19.57 20.27 29.34
N SER A 404 -18.93 19.19 28.90
CA SER A 404 -17.52 18.91 29.15
C SER A 404 -17.06 17.88 28.13
N GLU A 405 -15.99 18.19 27.40
CA GLU A 405 -15.38 17.46 26.27
C GLU A 405 -15.87 17.89 24.88
N LEU A 406 -15.03 18.66 24.20
CA LEU A 406 -15.14 19.02 22.79
C LEU A 406 -14.91 17.76 21.93
N TYR A 407 -15.99 17.15 21.44
CA TYR A 407 -15.94 16.20 20.32
C TYR A 407 -16.63 16.85 19.12
N GLY A 408 -15.84 17.22 18.10
CA GLY A 408 -16.37 17.62 16.81
C GLY A 408 -16.80 16.38 16.02
N VAL A 409 -18.09 16.24 15.79
CA VAL A 409 -18.63 15.24 14.86
C VAL A 409 -18.46 15.78 13.43
N ILE A 410 -17.64 15.13 12.62
CA ILE A 410 -17.66 15.32 11.17
C ILE A 410 -18.65 14.31 10.63
N VAL A 411 -19.80 14.79 10.17
CA VAL A 411 -20.74 14.00 9.35
C VAL A 411 -20.31 14.21 7.91
N HIS A 412 -19.91 13.12 7.23
CA HIS A 412 -19.71 13.13 5.78
C HIS A 412 -21.05 13.03 5.06
#